data_AF-A0A6J0SLS4-F1
#
_entry.id   AF-A0A6J0SLS4-F1
#
_cell.length_a   1.000
_cell.length_b   1.000
_cell.length_c   1.000
_cell.angle_alpha   90.00
_cell.angle_beta   90.00
_cell.angle_gamma   90.00
#
_symmetry.space_group_name_H-M   'P 1'
#
loop_
_entity.id
_entity.type
_entity.pdbx_description
1 polymer ?
#
loop_
_entity_poly.entity_id
_entity_poly.type
_entity_poly.pdbx_seq_one_letter_code
_entity_poly.pdbx_strand_id
1 'polypeptide(L)'
;MGNILNKLQMWYDMYIVQVREPSIKLIDPIFHHHKIKTYGNDLRNEELSLEERSRAALHIGLLTYTGGVTAAELAIEYIQDMIDILIMPDTSGKASISVLKGLCGICYLSPMNQNETRENHLAEILISYLDEDEDSPDADPDITLVKFWVCYLMTIVCCNNMPYLKLFNEVGGQMLEKRLESLSAADWFGWPQNYAKIFLIMAYPKMQTDK
;
A
#
# COMPACT_ATOMS: atom_id res chain seq x y z
N MET A 1 -1.71 -11.35 42.57
CA MET A 1 -1.24 -11.01 41.20
C MET A 1 0.29 -11.10 41.03
N GLY A 2 1.13 -10.74 41.99
CA GLY A 2 2.60 -10.77 41.81
C GLY A 2 3.25 -12.14 41.54
N ASN A 3 2.65 -13.25 42.00
CA ASN A 3 3.25 -14.59 41.87
C ASN A 3 3.13 -15.20 40.46
N ILE A 4 2.19 -14.72 39.65
CA ILE A 4 1.99 -15.18 38.26
C ILE A 4 2.95 -14.42 37.33
N LEU A 5 3.07 -13.10 37.52
CA LEU A 5 4.01 -12.26 36.75
C LEU A 5 5.47 -12.69 36.97
N ASN A 6 5.85 -13.05 38.20
CA ASN A 6 7.20 -13.57 38.48
C ASN A 6 7.48 -14.91 37.78
N LYS A 7 6.49 -15.81 37.72
CA LYS A 7 6.65 -17.08 37.01
C LYS A 7 6.77 -16.88 35.50
N LEU A 8 6.01 -15.93 34.94
CA LEU A 8 6.10 -15.56 33.53
C LEU A 8 7.46 -14.93 33.19
N GLN A 9 7.97 -14.04 34.06
CA GLN A 9 9.28 -13.43 33.91
C GLN A 9 10.39 -14.49 33.91
N MET A 10 10.36 -15.42 34.87
CA MET A 10 11.33 -16.52 34.92
C MET A 10 11.25 -17.42 33.68
N TRP A 11 10.05 -17.71 33.17
CA TRP A 11 9.88 -18.47 31.93
C TRP A 11 10.44 -17.75 30.71
N TYR A 12 10.21 -16.43 30.61
CA TYR A 12 10.74 -15.58 29.55
C TYR A 12 12.27 -15.57 29.58
N ASP A 13 12.87 -15.36 30.75
CA ASP A 13 14.33 -15.30 30.90
C ASP A 13 14.99 -16.65 30.63
N MET A 14 14.35 -17.76 31.00
CA MET A 14 14.93 -19.10 30.85
C MET A 14 14.88 -19.61 29.41
N TYR A 15 13.79 -19.33 28.67
CA TYR A 15 13.58 -19.91 27.35
C TYR A 15 13.74 -18.91 26.19
N ILE A 16 13.48 -17.62 26.39
CA ILE A 16 13.53 -16.63 25.30
C ILE A 16 14.90 -15.94 25.25
N VAL A 17 15.46 -15.56 26.40
CA VAL A 17 16.74 -14.83 26.45
C VAL A 17 17.92 -15.71 26.04
N GLN A 18 17.92 -17.00 26.42
CA GLN A 18 18.98 -17.94 26.04
C GLN A 18 18.88 -18.45 24.59
N VAL A 19 17.71 -18.33 23.95
CA VAL A 19 17.46 -18.76 22.56
C VAL A 19 17.44 -17.56 21.60
N ARG A 20 17.88 -16.37 22.04
CA ARG A 20 18.09 -15.26 21.11
C ARG A 20 19.10 -15.69 20.06
N GLU A 21 18.61 -15.87 18.83
CA GLU A 21 19.46 -16.01 17.66
C GLU A 21 20.50 -14.88 17.68
N PRO A 22 21.76 -15.16 17.28
CA PRO A 22 22.78 -14.13 17.22
C PRO A 22 22.22 -12.94 16.44
N SER A 23 22.38 -11.74 16.99
CA SER A 23 21.86 -10.51 16.37
C SER A 23 22.34 -10.47 14.92
N ILE A 24 21.43 -10.73 13.99
CA ILE A 24 21.70 -10.59 12.56
C ILE A 24 22.13 -9.13 12.40
N LYS A 25 23.35 -8.91 11.91
CA LYS A 25 23.75 -7.57 11.48
C LYS A 25 22.82 -7.20 10.33
N LEU A 26 21.76 -6.44 10.66
CA LEU A 26 20.91 -5.79 9.69
C LEU A 26 21.82 -5.10 8.69
N ILE A 27 21.49 -5.25 7.40
CA ILE A 27 22.10 -4.50 6.30
C ILE A 27 22.21 -3.04 6.76
N ASP A 28 23.38 -2.43 6.56
CA ASP A 28 23.65 -1.07 7.02
C ASP A 28 22.47 -0.16 6.67
N PRO A 29 21.71 0.35 7.67
CA PRO A 29 20.52 1.16 7.42
C PRO A 29 20.85 2.39 6.57
N ILE A 30 22.11 2.84 6.56
CA ILE A 30 22.60 3.95 5.74
C ILE A 30 22.45 3.67 4.24
N PHE A 31 22.55 2.41 3.80
CA PHE A 31 22.54 2.06 2.38
C PHE A 31 21.20 2.37 1.69
N HIS A 32 20.09 2.02 2.35
CA HIS A 32 18.75 2.32 1.84
C HIS A 32 18.45 3.82 1.95
N HIS A 33 18.90 4.46 3.03
CA HIS A 33 18.65 5.88 3.28
C HIS A 33 19.20 6.78 2.16
N HIS A 34 20.46 6.56 1.75
CA HIS A 34 21.05 7.35 0.67
C HIS A 34 20.29 7.16 -0.65
N LYS A 35 19.95 5.91 -0.98
CA LYS A 35 19.22 5.59 -2.22
C LYS A 35 17.81 6.16 -2.24
N ILE A 36 17.08 6.09 -1.13
CA ILE A 36 15.75 6.69 -0.99
C ILE A 36 15.83 8.19 -1.27
N LYS A 37 16.82 8.89 -0.70
CA LYS A 37 17.02 10.32 -0.98
C LYS A 37 17.37 10.60 -2.44
N THR A 38 18.23 9.79 -3.05
CA THR A 38 18.57 9.96 -4.47
C THR A 38 17.34 9.83 -5.35
N TYR A 39 16.54 8.77 -5.16
CA TYR A 39 15.28 8.61 -5.90
C TYR A 39 14.23 9.67 -5.51
N GLY A 40 14.26 10.18 -4.28
CA GLY A 40 13.43 11.30 -3.85
C GLY A 40 13.73 12.59 -4.63
N ASN A 41 15.01 12.84 -4.92
CA ASN A 41 15.40 13.95 -5.80
C ASN A 41 14.90 13.74 -7.23
N ASP A 42 15.05 12.52 -7.77
CA ASP A 42 14.55 12.19 -9.11
C ASP A 42 13.02 12.33 -9.19
N LEU A 43 12.29 11.88 -8.18
CA LEU A 43 10.83 12.00 -8.08
C LEU A 43 10.36 13.46 -8.18
N ARG A 44 11.09 14.37 -7.52
CA ARG A 44 10.83 15.81 -7.47
C ARG A 44 11.42 16.58 -8.66
N ASN A 45 12.19 15.93 -9.52
CA ASN A 45 12.87 16.62 -10.62
C ASN A 45 11.93 16.82 -11.80
N GLU A 46 11.42 18.03 -11.99
CA GLU A 46 10.55 18.42 -13.11
C GLU A 46 11.26 18.40 -14.48
N GLU A 47 12.60 18.33 -14.52
CA GLU A 47 13.34 18.15 -15.78
C GLU A 47 13.27 16.70 -16.30
N LEU A 48 12.92 15.73 -15.44
CA LEU A 48 12.73 14.34 -15.82
C LEU A 48 11.31 14.09 -16.34
N SER A 49 11.17 13.11 -17.21
CA SER A 49 9.84 12.67 -17.67
C SER A 49 9.02 12.09 -16.52
N LEU A 50 7.68 12.15 -16.63
CA LEU A 50 6.79 11.50 -15.65
C LEU A 50 7.07 10.00 -15.50
N GLU A 51 7.47 9.33 -16.57
CA GLU A 51 7.82 7.91 -16.50
C GLU A 51 9.06 7.69 -15.61
N GLU A 52 10.10 8.51 -15.77
CA GLU A 52 11.30 8.44 -14.93
C GLU A 52 11.01 8.77 -13.46
N ARG A 53 10.22 9.82 -13.21
CA ARG A 53 9.78 10.20 -11.86
C ARG A 53 8.94 9.09 -11.20
N SER A 54 8.01 8.49 -11.94
CA SER A 54 7.21 7.35 -11.47
C SER A 54 8.04 6.09 -11.18
N ARG A 55 9.12 5.86 -11.94
CA ARG A 55 10.07 4.78 -11.68
C ARG A 55 10.88 5.03 -10.40
N ALA A 56 11.23 6.29 -10.13
CA ALA A 56 11.82 6.67 -8.86
C ALA A 56 10.87 6.37 -7.68
N ALA A 57 9.57 6.67 -7.82
CA ALA A 57 8.55 6.31 -6.82
C ALA A 57 8.51 4.80 -6.52
N LEU A 58 8.52 3.98 -7.58
CA LEU A 58 8.61 2.52 -7.45
C LEU A 58 9.85 2.10 -6.64
N HIS A 59 11.02 2.67 -6.93
CA HIS A 59 12.26 2.31 -6.25
C HIS A 59 12.27 2.75 -4.78
N ILE A 60 11.71 3.92 -4.45
CA ILE A 60 11.50 4.34 -3.06
C ILE A 60 10.67 3.28 -2.34
N GLY A 61 9.53 2.87 -2.89
CA GLY A 61 8.68 1.84 -2.26
C GLY A 61 9.35 0.49 -2.06
N LEU A 62 10.12 0.01 -3.04
CA LEU A 62 10.89 -1.24 -2.93
C LEU A 62 11.97 -1.18 -1.84
N LEU A 63 12.67 -0.05 -1.75
CA LEU A 63 13.64 0.17 -0.69
C LEU A 63 12.94 0.25 0.66
N THR A 64 11.82 0.96 0.77
CA THR A 64 11.04 1.01 2.01
C THR A 64 10.58 -0.37 2.48
N TYR A 65 10.00 -1.15 1.57
CA TYR A 65 9.53 -2.51 1.85
C TYR A 65 10.63 -3.43 2.39
N THR A 66 11.85 -3.32 1.84
CA THR A 66 12.99 -4.15 2.24
C THR A 66 13.86 -3.56 3.37
N GLY A 67 13.75 -2.25 3.60
CA GLY A 67 14.54 -1.49 4.57
C GLY A 67 13.91 -1.36 5.96
N GLY A 68 12.68 -1.85 6.12
CA GLY A 68 11.98 -1.86 7.41
C GLY A 68 11.57 -0.46 7.90
N VAL A 69 11.36 -0.34 9.22
CA VAL A 69 10.72 0.84 9.83
C VAL A 69 11.51 2.13 9.57
N THR A 70 12.85 2.10 9.62
CA THR A 70 13.66 3.32 9.40
C THR A 70 13.59 3.82 7.96
N ALA A 71 13.54 2.91 7.00
CA ALA A 71 13.34 3.27 5.59
C ALA A 71 11.92 3.82 5.37
N ALA A 72 10.92 3.25 6.04
CA ALA A 72 9.54 3.72 5.99
C ALA A 72 9.36 5.13 6.57
N GLU A 73 10.02 5.43 7.69
CA GLU A 73 10.05 6.76 8.29
C GLU A 73 10.67 7.80 7.36
N LEU A 74 11.71 7.44 6.60
CA LEU A 74 12.31 8.37 5.65
C LEU A 74 11.47 8.57 4.39
N ALA A 75 10.77 7.53 3.94
CA ALA A 75 10.02 7.61 2.71
C ALA A 75 8.69 8.39 2.83
N ILE A 76 8.24 8.68 4.06
CA ILE A 76 6.98 9.37 4.34
C ILE A 76 6.91 10.74 3.66
N GLU A 77 8.03 11.48 3.56
CA GLU A 77 8.07 12.82 2.97
C GLU A 77 7.75 12.84 1.46
N TYR A 78 7.82 11.68 0.79
CA TYR A 78 7.58 11.55 -0.65
C TYR A 78 6.14 11.14 -0.98
N ILE A 79 5.29 10.90 0.03
CA ILE A 79 3.91 10.46 -0.19
C ILE A 79 3.10 11.50 -0.98
N GLN A 80 3.18 12.77 -0.62
CA GLN A 80 2.49 13.83 -1.36
C GLN A 80 3.00 13.92 -2.80
N ASP A 81 4.32 13.86 -3.02
CA ASP A 81 4.91 13.90 -4.37
C ASP A 81 4.40 12.74 -5.26
N MET A 82 4.21 11.55 -4.67
CA MET A 82 3.63 10.40 -5.36
C MET A 82 2.14 10.59 -5.66
N ILE A 83 1.39 11.13 -4.70
CA ILE A 83 -0.03 11.45 -4.87
C ILE A 83 -0.22 12.50 -5.98
N ASP A 84 0.63 13.52 -6.02
CA ASP A 84 0.62 14.55 -7.06
C ASP A 84 0.77 13.94 -8.45
N ILE A 85 1.68 12.97 -8.63
CA ILE A 85 1.80 12.26 -9.91
C ILE A 85 0.51 11.50 -10.26
N LEU A 86 -0.15 10.85 -9.30
CA LEU A 86 -1.39 10.10 -9.58
C LEU A 86 -2.55 10.98 -10.05
N ILE A 87 -2.55 12.27 -9.72
CA ILE A 87 -3.61 13.22 -10.11
C ILE A 87 -3.24 14.07 -11.34
N MET A 88 -2.02 13.97 -11.86
CA MET A 88 -1.61 14.70 -13.04
C MET A 88 -2.35 14.18 -14.30
N PRO A 89 -2.93 15.07 -15.14
CA PRO A 89 -3.76 14.66 -16.29
C PRO A 89 -3.02 13.83 -17.36
N ASP A 90 -1.70 13.94 -17.43
CA ASP A 90 -0.83 13.27 -18.40
C ASP A 90 -0.18 11.98 -17.85
N THR A 91 -0.60 11.53 -16.66
CA THR A 91 -0.09 10.30 -16.06
C THR A 91 -0.63 9.07 -16.80
N SER A 92 0.27 8.40 -17.53
CA SER A 92 -0.04 7.13 -18.19
C SER A 92 -0.30 5.99 -17.19
N GLY A 93 -1.03 4.95 -17.62
CA GLY A 93 -1.29 3.76 -16.79
C GLY A 93 -0.01 3.10 -16.24
N LYS A 94 1.09 3.06 -17.02
CA LYS A 94 2.39 2.53 -16.55
C LYS A 94 3.01 3.39 -15.44
N ALA A 95 2.88 4.71 -15.55
CA ALA A 95 3.33 5.63 -14.51
C ALA A 95 2.49 5.45 -13.25
N SER A 96 1.15 5.38 -13.37
CA SER A 96 0.25 5.10 -12.24
C SER A 96 0.60 3.77 -11.57
N ILE A 97 0.82 2.69 -12.32
CA ILE A 97 1.23 1.39 -11.77
C ILE A 97 2.53 1.50 -10.98
N SER A 98 3.52 2.24 -11.49
CA SER A 98 4.80 2.41 -10.81
C SER A 98 4.65 3.15 -9.48
N VAL A 99 3.84 4.21 -9.47
CA VAL A 99 3.55 4.99 -8.26
C VAL A 99 2.72 4.18 -7.26
N LEU A 100 1.67 3.48 -7.70
CA LEU A 100 0.84 2.63 -6.85
C LEU A 100 1.67 1.54 -6.16
N LYS A 101 2.58 0.89 -6.91
CA LYS A 101 3.56 -0.06 -6.34
C LYS A 101 4.47 0.60 -5.31
N GLY A 102 4.93 1.82 -5.60
CA GLY A 102 5.72 2.65 -4.68
C GLY A 102 4.99 2.86 -3.35
N LEU A 103 3.76 3.35 -3.42
CA LEU A 103 2.89 3.57 -2.26
C LEU A 103 2.58 2.28 -1.50
N CYS A 104 2.36 1.15 -2.20
CA CYS A 104 2.20 -0.15 -1.54
C CYS A 104 3.41 -0.49 -0.65
N GLY A 105 4.62 -0.28 -1.17
CA GLY A 105 5.85 -0.50 -0.42
C GLY A 105 6.01 0.45 0.78
N ILE A 106 5.66 1.73 0.61
CA ILE A 106 5.74 2.74 1.67
C ILE A 106 4.74 2.48 2.80
N CYS A 107 3.52 2.05 2.48
CA CYS A 107 2.45 1.85 3.43
C CYS A 107 2.44 0.43 4.05
N TYR A 108 3.21 -0.51 3.53
CA TYR A 108 3.24 -1.89 4.01
C TYR A 108 3.64 -1.97 5.49
N LEU A 109 2.71 -2.42 6.34
CA LEU A 109 2.89 -2.55 7.79
C LEU A 109 3.39 -1.27 8.49
N SER A 110 3.10 -0.09 7.92
CA SER A 110 3.48 1.22 8.49
C SER A 110 2.24 2.06 8.79
N PRO A 111 1.65 1.96 10.00
CA PRO A 111 0.47 2.75 10.38
C PRO A 111 0.68 4.25 10.25
N MET A 112 1.90 4.72 10.49
CA MET A 112 2.28 6.12 10.31
C MET A 112 2.10 6.56 8.85
N ASN A 113 2.66 5.81 7.91
CA ASN A 113 2.58 6.13 6.48
C ASN A 113 1.18 5.92 5.91
N GLN A 114 0.44 4.92 6.41
CA GLN A 114 -0.97 4.72 6.07
C GLN A 114 -1.81 5.95 6.50
N ASN A 115 -1.58 6.47 7.71
CA ASN A 115 -2.27 7.68 8.14
C ASN A 115 -1.83 8.91 7.34
N GLU A 116 -0.56 9.02 6.98
CA GLU A 116 -0.09 10.10 6.10
C GLU A 116 -0.82 10.09 4.76
N THR A 117 -0.95 8.93 4.10
CA THR A 117 -1.74 8.84 2.87
C THR A 117 -3.21 9.23 3.05
N ARG A 118 -3.77 9.02 4.25
CA ARG A 118 -5.14 9.42 4.57
C ARG A 118 -5.29 10.93 4.63
N GLU A 119 -4.36 11.62 5.30
CA GLU A 119 -4.37 13.08 5.40
C GLU A 119 -4.15 13.74 4.03
N ASN A 120 -3.51 13.04 3.09
CA ASN A 120 -3.30 13.49 1.71
C ASN A 120 -4.38 12.97 0.72
N HIS A 121 -5.59 12.63 1.20
CA HIS A 121 -6.77 12.29 0.38
C HIS A 121 -6.58 11.12 -0.61
N LEU A 122 -5.71 10.16 -0.29
CA LEU A 122 -5.47 9.02 -1.18
C LEU A 122 -6.74 8.15 -1.38
N ALA A 123 -7.67 8.10 -0.42
CA ALA A 123 -8.87 7.27 -0.56
C ALA A 123 -9.76 7.71 -1.74
N GLU A 124 -10.00 9.02 -1.83
CA GLU A 124 -10.77 9.67 -2.88
C GLU A 124 -10.15 9.41 -4.27
N ILE A 125 -8.82 9.52 -4.35
CA ILE A 125 -8.05 9.29 -5.58
C ILE A 125 -8.15 7.82 -5.99
N LEU A 126 -7.94 6.88 -5.07
CA LEU A 126 -8.04 5.45 -5.39
C LEU A 126 -9.45 5.06 -5.83
N ILE A 127 -10.48 5.64 -5.21
CA ILE A 127 -11.87 5.41 -5.62
C ILE A 127 -12.13 5.94 -7.03
N SER A 128 -11.58 7.11 -7.42
CA SER A 128 -11.80 7.65 -8.77
C SER A 128 -11.22 6.74 -9.86
N TYR A 129 -10.06 6.11 -9.63
CA TYR A 129 -9.49 5.12 -10.56
C TYR A 129 -10.39 3.87 -10.75
N LEU A 130 -11.26 3.55 -9.80
CA LEU A 130 -12.21 2.44 -9.92
C LEU A 130 -13.50 2.85 -10.62
N ASP A 131 -13.83 4.15 -10.63
CA ASP A 131 -15.07 4.65 -11.22
C ASP A 131 -14.98 4.89 -12.74
N GLU A 132 -13.78 4.89 -13.31
CA GLU A 132 -13.59 5.03 -14.75
C GLU A 132 -14.30 3.90 -15.51
N ASP A 133 -15.29 4.27 -16.35
CA ASP A 133 -16.26 3.41 -17.05
C ASP A 133 -15.68 2.44 -18.11
N GLU A 134 -14.37 2.20 -18.07
CA GLU A 134 -13.67 1.28 -18.97
C GLU A 134 -13.66 -0.15 -18.41
N ASP A 135 -14.83 -0.74 -18.18
CA ASP A 135 -14.99 -2.16 -17.86
C ASP A 135 -15.26 -3.01 -19.14
N SER A 136 -14.87 -2.49 -20.31
CA SER A 136 -15.06 -3.19 -21.58
C SER A 136 -14.03 -4.33 -21.75
N PRO A 137 -14.39 -5.46 -22.37
CA PRO A 137 -13.44 -6.55 -22.66
C PRO A 137 -12.30 -6.14 -23.62
N ASP A 138 -12.38 -4.97 -24.25
CA ASP A 138 -11.37 -4.38 -25.12
C ASP A 138 -10.61 -3.21 -24.44
N ALA A 139 -10.80 -2.99 -23.13
CA ALA A 139 -10.11 -1.95 -22.38
C ALA A 139 -8.59 -2.18 -22.40
N ASP A 140 -7.83 -1.09 -22.36
CA ASP A 140 -6.36 -1.16 -22.31
C ASP A 140 -5.92 -2.06 -21.14
N PRO A 141 -5.09 -3.09 -21.37
CA PRO A 141 -4.57 -3.96 -20.31
C PRO A 141 -3.93 -3.17 -19.16
N ASP A 142 -3.32 -2.01 -19.44
CA ASP A 142 -2.74 -1.16 -18.41
C ASP A 142 -3.81 -0.57 -17.49
N ILE A 143 -5.02 -0.24 -17.99
CA ILE A 143 -6.13 0.31 -17.19
C ILE A 143 -6.69 -0.73 -16.21
N THR A 144 -6.91 -1.96 -16.68
CA THR A 144 -7.34 -3.05 -15.79
C THR A 144 -6.27 -3.34 -14.73
N LEU A 145 -4.99 -3.31 -15.13
CA LEU A 145 -3.89 -3.53 -14.19
C LEU A 145 -3.77 -2.39 -13.16
N VAL A 146 -4.03 -1.14 -13.54
CA VAL A 146 -4.15 0.00 -12.60
C VAL A 146 -5.22 -0.31 -11.56
N LYS A 147 -6.43 -0.69 -11.98
CA LYS A 147 -7.54 -1.05 -11.06
C LYS A 147 -7.12 -2.17 -10.08
N PHE A 148 -6.36 -3.16 -10.54
CA PHE A 148 -5.86 -4.23 -9.67
C PHE A 148 -4.87 -3.73 -8.62
N TRP A 149 -3.92 -2.87 -9.02
CA TRP A 149 -2.99 -2.24 -8.08
C TRP A 149 -3.69 -1.30 -7.11
N VAL A 150 -4.75 -0.62 -7.53
CA VAL A 150 -5.61 0.20 -6.66
C VAL A 150 -6.23 -0.67 -5.58
N CYS A 151 -6.92 -1.76 -5.93
CA CYS A 151 -7.52 -2.67 -4.92
C CYS A 151 -6.46 -3.27 -3.98
N TYR A 152 -5.26 -3.57 -4.49
CA TYR A 152 -4.16 -4.03 -3.65
C TYR A 152 -3.71 -2.95 -2.66
N LEU A 153 -3.47 -1.72 -3.13
CA LEU A 153 -3.09 -0.60 -2.28
C LEU A 153 -4.15 -0.30 -1.22
N MET A 154 -5.43 -0.29 -1.60
CA MET A 154 -6.56 -0.17 -0.66
C MET A 154 -6.48 -1.22 0.45
N THR A 155 -6.19 -2.47 0.11
CA THR A 155 -6.00 -3.55 1.08
C THR A 155 -4.80 -3.31 1.99
N ILE A 156 -3.68 -2.82 1.44
CA ILE A 156 -2.46 -2.50 2.21
C ILE A 156 -2.71 -1.37 3.21
N VAL A 157 -3.33 -0.27 2.79
CA VAL A 157 -3.52 0.89 3.66
C VAL A 157 -4.54 0.64 4.77
N CYS A 158 -5.47 -0.30 4.55
CA CYS A 158 -6.42 -0.76 5.56
C CYS A 158 -5.87 -1.85 6.49
N CYS A 159 -4.72 -2.46 6.17
CA CYS A 159 -4.16 -3.55 6.96
C CYS A 159 -3.80 -3.06 8.37
N ASN A 160 -4.49 -3.59 9.39
CA ASN A 160 -4.43 -3.14 10.79
C ASN A 160 -4.83 -1.67 11.01
N ASN A 161 -5.56 -1.05 10.06
CA ASN A 161 -6.00 0.34 10.11
C ASN A 161 -7.50 0.47 9.82
N MET A 162 -8.31 0.05 10.79
CA MET A 162 -9.78 0.09 10.69
C MET A 162 -10.37 1.49 10.44
N PRO A 163 -9.82 2.59 10.99
CA PRO A 163 -10.28 3.93 10.62
C PRO A 163 -10.19 4.21 9.11
N TYR A 164 -9.13 3.75 8.45
CA TYR A 164 -8.97 3.97 7.01
C TYR A 164 -9.98 3.14 6.19
N LEU A 165 -10.26 1.90 6.64
CA LEU A 165 -11.31 1.08 6.04
C LEU A 165 -12.69 1.76 6.10
N LYS A 166 -13.01 2.40 7.24
CA LYS A 166 -14.25 3.18 7.39
C LYS A 166 -14.29 4.36 6.43
N LEU A 167 -13.18 5.07 6.25
CA LEU A 167 -13.11 6.18 5.30
C LEU A 167 -13.43 5.73 3.86
N PHE A 168 -12.91 4.59 3.40
CA PHE A 168 -13.26 4.06 2.07
C PHE A 168 -14.76 3.80 1.93
N ASN A 169 -15.41 3.26 2.98
CA ASN A 169 -16.85 3.04 2.98
C ASN A 169 -17.64 4.36 2.98
N GLU A 170 -17.18 5.36 3.73
CA GLU A 170 -17.83 6.67 3.83
C GLU A 170 -17.74 7.45 2.51
N VAL A 171 -16.58 7.43 1.86
CA VAL A 171 -16.33 8.12 0.59
C VAL A 171 -16.94 7.36 -0.59
N GLY A 172 -16.73 6.05 -0.67
CA GLY A 172 -17.10 5.23 -1.82
C GLY A 172 -18.55 4.70 -1.80
N GLY A 173 -19.11 4.49 -0.61
CA GLY A 173 -20.49 4.04 -0.43
C GLY A 173 -20.87 2.81 -1.27
N GLN A 174 -22.06 2.84 -1.88
CA GLN A 174 -22.55 1.77 -2.76
C GLN A 174 -21.86 1.73 -4.12
N MET A 175 -21.27 2.83 -4.57
CA MET A 175 -20.56 2.84 -5.85
C MET A 175 -19.32 1.95 -5.76
N LEU A 176 -18.53 2.13 -4.70
CA LEU A 176 -17.34 1.31 -4.45
C LEU A 176 -17.70 -0.18 -4.30
N GLU A 177 -18.77 -0.50 -3.57
CA GLU A 177 -19.27 -1.88 -3.42
C GLU A 177 -19.51 -2.54 -4.79
N LYS A 178 -20.26 -1.89 -5.68
CA LYS A 178 -20.57 -2.40 -7.02
C LYS A 178 -19.33 -2.55 -7.90
N ARG A 179 -18.40 -1.59 -7.85
CA ARG A 179 -17.14 -1.67 -8.61
C ARG A 179 -16.28 -2.84 -8.12
N LEU A 180 -16.19 -3.04 -6.80
CA LEU A 180 -15.48 -4.18 -6.22
C LEU A 180 -16.14 -5.52 -6.56
N GLU A 181 -17.48 -5.59 -6.60
CA GLU A 181 -18.20 -6.79 -7.08
C GLU A 181 -17.83 -7.11 -8.53
N SER A 182 -17.88 -6.11 -9.43
CA SER A 182 -17.48 -6.26 -10.85
C SER A 182 -16.04 -6.77 -10.96
N LEU A 183 -15.08 -6.09 -10.32
CA LEU A 183 -13.67 -6.45 -10.35
C LEU A 183 -13.38 -7.80 -9.68
N SER A 184 -14.21 -8.23 -8.73
CA SER A 184 -14.09 -9.54 -8.09
C SER A 184 -14.42 -10.70 -9.05
N ALA A 185 -15.17 -10.43 -10.12
CA ALA A 185 -15.50 -11.40 -11.16
C ALA A 185 -14.50 -11.41 -12.33
N ALA A 186 -13.61 -10.40 -12.42
CA ALA A 186 -12.59 -10.32 -13.46
C ALA A 186 -11.52 -11.43 -13.32
N ASP A 187 -10.73 -11.63 -14.37
CA ASP A 187 -9.58 -12.54 -14.34
C ASP A 187 -8.35 -11.84 -13.74
N TRP A 188 -7.89 -12.33 -12.60
CA TRP A 188 -6.72 -11.83 -11.86
C TRP A 188 -5.48 -12.68 -12.15
N PHE A 189 -5.35 -13.21 -13.37
CA PHE A 189 -4.22 -14.02 -13.78
C PHE A 189 -2.88 -13.37 -13.41
N GLY A 190 -2.01 -14.12 -12.73
CA GLY A 190 -0.71 -13.65 -12.26
C GLY A 190 -0.70 -12.99 -10.88
N TRP A 191 -1.86 -12.71 -10.28
CA TRP A 191 -1.96 -12.21 -8.90
C TRP A 191 -2.13 -13.37 -7.91
N PRO A 192 -1.57 -13.26 -6.69
CA PRO A 192 -1.69 -14.32 -5.68
C PRO A 192 -3.12 -14.45 -5.13
N GLN A 193 -3.90 -13.38 -5.17
CA GLN A 193 -5.28 -13.31 -4.72
C GLN A 193 -6.05 -12.25 -5.52
N ASN A 194 -7.38 -12.36 -5.54
CA ASN A 194 -8.26 -11.31 -6.03
C ASN A 194 -8.46 -10.26 -4.91
N TYR A 195 -7.74 -9.14 -5.00
CA TYR A 195 -7.74 -8.12 -3.95
C TYR A 195 -9.03 -7.29 -3.91
N ALA A 196 -9.78 -7.19 -5.01
CA ALA A 196 -11.13 -6.60 -4.98
C ALA A 196 -12.06 -7.43 -4.09
N LYS A 197 -12.02 -8.76 -4.20
CA LYS A 197 -12.79 -9.67 -3.35
C LYS A 197 -12.38 -9.60 -1.88
N ILE A 198 -11.08 -9.54 -1.60
CA ILE A 198 -10.57 -9.40 -0.22
C ILE A 198 -11.09 -8.10 0.38
N PHE A 199 -10.96 -6.98 -0.34
CA PHE A 199 -11.43 -5.70 0.14
C PHE A 199 -12.94 -5.67 0.35
N LEU A 200 -13.72 -6.22 -0.59
CA LEU A 200 -15.18 -6.33 -0.48
C LEU A 200 -15.59 -7.05 0.82
N ILE A 201 -14.95 -8.17 1.15
CA ILE A 201 -15.24 -8.93 2.38
C ILE A 201 -14.90 -8.13 3.64
N MET A 202 -13.78 -7.40 3.63
CA MET A 202 -13.37 -6.59 4.79
C MET A 202 -14.30 -5.38 4.99
N ALA A 203 -14.62 -4.69 3.90
CA ALA A 203 -15.30 -3.40 3.91
C ALA A 203 -16.83 -3.54 3.98
N TYR A 204 -17.41 -4.58 3.37
CA TYR A 204 -18.84 -4.84 3.24
C TYR A 204 -19.20 -6.26 3.71
N PRO A 205 -19.16 -6.56 5.02
CA PRO A 205 -19.36 -7.91 5.55
C PRO A 205 -20.79 -8.49 5.40
N LYS A 206 -21.67 -7.89 4.59
CA LYS A 206 -23.04 -8.38 4.37
C LYS A 206 -23.12 -9.25 3.11
N MET A 207 -22.79 -10.53 3.26
CA MET A 207 -23.41 -11.72 2.61
C MET A 207 -22.60 -12.99 2.95
N GLN A 208 -22.50 -13.31 4.25
CA GLN A 208 -22.14 -14.65 4.74
C GLN A 208 -23.24 -15.23 5.66
N THR A 209 -24.50 -14.91 5.38
CA THR A 209 -25.66 -15.64 5.91
C THR A 209 -26.34 -16.32 4.74
N ASP A 210 -25.91 -17.55 4.47
CA ASP A 210 -26.74 -18.69 4.05
C ASP A 210 -25.86 -19.78 3.43
N LYS A 211 -25.29 -20.63 4.29
CA LYS A 211 -25.07 -22.05 4.04
C LYS A 211 -25.24 -22.83 5.34
#